data_AF-A0A286C4H7-F1
#
_entry.id   AF-A0A286C4H7-F1
#
_cell.length_a   1.000
_cell.length_b   1.000
_cell.length_c   1.000
_cell.angle_alpha   90.00
_cell.angle_beta   90.00
_cell.angle_gamma   90.00
#
_symmetry.space_group_name_H-M   'P 1'
#
loop_
_entity.id
_entity.type
_entity.pdbx_description
1 polymer ?
#
loop_
_entity_poly.entity_id
_entity_poly.type
_entity_poly.pdbx_seq_one_letter_code
_entity_poly.pdbx_strand_id
1 'polypeptide(L)'
;MLAEQLERLKDFLKGRAGSYRRVFNKESVDVDAVLTDLAKFCRANASTAHPDPHMAARLDGRREVWLRISEHLNLSTEDLYRRYSGSTLKGPNND
;
A
#
# COMPACT_ATOMS: atom_id res chain seq x y z
N MET A 1 -26.36 -9.05 7.32
CA MET A 1 -25.69 -7.80 7.74
C MET A 1 -24.16 -7.89 7.64
N LEU A 2 -23.47 -8.76 8.39
CA LEU A 2 -21.99 -8.82 8.32
C LEU A 2 -21.45 -9.24 6.94
N ALA A 3 -21.96 -10.32 6.35
CA ALA A 3 -21.51 -10.79 5.03
C ALA A 3 -21.66 -9.72 3.93
N GLU A 4 -22.74 -8.95 3.97
CA GLU A 4 -23.01 -7.86 3.03
C GLU A 4 -22.05 -6.67 3.22
N GLN A 5 -21.65 -6.38 4.46
CA GLN A 5 -20.62 -5.40 4.77
C GLN A 5 -19.24 -5.86 4.28
N LEU A 6 -18.93 -7.15 4.38
CA LEU A 6 -17.67 -7.72 3.88
C LEU A 6 -17.57 -7.65 2.36
N GLU A 7 -18.64 -7.96 1.63
CA GLU A 7 -18.64 -7.85 0.17
C GLU A 7 -18.48 -6.40 -0.29
N ARG A 8 -19.17 -5.45 0.35
CA ARG A 8 -18.97 -4.02 0.07
C ARG A 8 -17.52 -3.57 0.30
N LEU A 9 -16.87 -4.07 1.35
CA LEU A 9 -15.46 -3.76 1.63
C LEU A 9 -14.53 -4.34 0.55
N LYS A 10 -14.77 -5.58 0.11
CA LYS A 10 -13.98 -6.20 -0.97
C LYS A 10 -14.11 -5.41 -2.27
N ASP A 11 -15.32 -5.06 -2.67
CA ASP A 11 -15.57 -4.28 -3.88
C ASP A 11 -14.87 -2.92 -3.83
N PHE A 12 -14.92 -2.26 -2.68
CA PHE A 12 -14.23 -1.01 -2.45
C PHE A 12 -12.71 -1.14 -2.57
N LEU A 13 -12.10 -2.15 -1.94
CA LEU A 13 -10.65 -2.38 -2.00
C LEU A 13 -10.21 -2.76 -3.42
N LYS A 14 -11.01 -3.57 -4.12
CA LYS A 14 -10.79 -3.91 -5.53
C LYS A 14 -10.79 -2.67 -6.40
N GLY A 15 -11.80 -1.81 -6.25
CA GLY A 15 -11.92 -0.55 -6.98
C GLY A 15 -10.72 0.37 -6.73
N ARG A 16 -10.34 0.52 -5.45
CA ARG A 16 -9.17 1.31 -5.05
C ARG A 16 -7.88 0.76 -5.65
N ALA A 17 -7.60 -0.53 -5.50
CA ALA A 17 -6.40 -1.16 -6.05
C ALA A 17 -6.34 -1.00 -7.57
N GLY A 18 -7.47 -1.16 -8.26
CA GLY A 18 -7.59 -0.90 -9.69
C GLY A 18 -7.21 0.54 -10.07
N SER A 19 -7.61 1.54 -9.27
CA SER A 19 -7.22 2.94 -9.52
C SER A 19 -5.71 3.15 -9.39
N TYR A 20 -5.04 2.61 -8.37
CA TYR A 20 -3.58 2.70 -8.25
C TYR A 20 -2.88 2.06 -9.45
N ARG A 21 -3.30 0.85 -9.85
CA ARG A 21 -2.70 0.11 -10.97
C ARG A 21 -2.87 0.82 -12.31
N ARG A 22 -4.01 1.49 -12.52
CA ARG A 22 -4.22 2.31 -13.73
C ARG A 22 -3.35 3.57 -13.75
N VAL A 23 -3.18 4.23 -12.60
CA VAL A 23 -2.31 5.41 -12.47
C VAL A 23 -0.85 5.03 -12.69
N PHE A 24 -0.39 3.95 -12.07
CA PHE A 24 0.97 3.42 -12.20
C PHE A 24 1.02 2.25 -13.20
N ASN A 25 0.46 2.45 -14.40
CA ASN A 25 0.54 1.47 -15.48
C ASN A 25 1.96 1.41 -16.06
N LYS A 26 2.57 0.22 -16.10
CA LYS A 26 3.92 0.00 -16.64
C LYS A 26 4.07 0.32 -18.12
N GLU A 27 2.98 0.44 -18.86
CA GLU A 27 3.01 0.88 -20.27
C GLU A 27 3.23 2.39 -20.41
N SER A 28 3.07 3.17 -19.34
CA SER A 28 3.35 4.60 -19.34
C SER A 28 4.86 4.86 -19.20
N VAL A 29 5.40 5.67 -20.10
CA VAL A 29 6.84 5.98 -20.17
C VAL A 29 7.37 6.71 -18.92
N ASP A 30 6.50 7.41 -18.19
CA ASP A 30 6.91 8.22 -17.03
C ASP A 30 6.76 7.48 -15.69
N VAL A 31 6.10 6.32 -15.67
CA VAL A 31 5.77 5.63 -14.42
C VAL A 31 7.03 5.21 -13.66
N ASP A 32 8.03 4.69 -14.35
CA ASP A 32 9.29 4.30 -13.71
C ASP A 32 10.05 5.52 -13.16
N ALA A 33 10.03 6.64 -13.87
CA ALA A 33 10.66 7.89 -13.42
C ALA A 33 9.98 8.43 -12.15
N VAL A 34 8.64 8.48 -12.14
CA VAL A 34 7.86 8.94 -10.99
C VAL A 34 7.99 8.00 -9.80
N LEU A 35 7.90 6.67 -10.00
CA LEU A 35 8.06 5.70 -8.92
C LEU A 35 9.47 5.74 -8.32
N THR A 36 10.49 5.96 -9.15
CA THR A 36 11.87 6.12 -8.68
C THR A 36 12.05 7.38 -7.83
N ASP A 37 11.47 8.50 -8.25
CA ASP A 37 11.49 9.75 -7.48
C ASP A 37 10.73 9.61 -6.15
N LEU A 38 9.51 9.08 -6.20
CA LEU A 38 8.70 8.85 -5.01
C LEU A 38 9.39 7.88 -4.03
N ALA A 39 10.04 6.82 -4.51
CA ALA A 39 10.79 5.91 -3.65
C ALA A 39 11.89 6.63 -2.85
N LYS A 40 12.58 7.60 -3.46
CA LYS A 40 13.59 8.43 -2.79
C LYS A 40 12.95 9.42 -1.83
N PHE A 41 11.96 10.20 -2.29
CA PHE A 41 11.26 11.21 -1.48
C PHE A 41 10.61 10.61 -0.23
N CYS A 42 10.00 9.45 -0.40
CA CYS A 42 9.34 8.70 0.66
C CYS A 42 10.25 7.79 1.48
N ARG A 43 11.56 7.72 1.17
CA ARG A 43 12.53 6.90 1.91
C ARG A 43 12.14 5.41 1.96
N ALA A 44 11.72 4.87 0.81
CA ALA A 44 11.30 3.48 0.65
C ALA A 44 12.24 2.47 1.38
N ASN A 45 13.54 2.66 1.21
CA ASN A 45 14.59 1.78 1.73
C ASN A 45 15.54 2.47 2.71
N ALA A 46 15.12 3.58 3.34
CA ALA A 46 15.96 4.35 4.26
C ALA A 46 15.27 4.59 5.61
N SER A 47 16.04 4.65 6.69
CA SER A 47 15.51 4.91 8.04
C SER A 47 14.80 6.26 8.11
N THR A 48 13.67 6.33 8.80
CA THR A 48 12.93 7.57 9.09
C THR A 48 13.26 8.14 10.47
N ALA A 49 14.10 7.43 11.25
CA ALA A 49 14.51 7.86 12.58
C ALA A 49 15.25 9.20 12.53
N HIS A 50 14.87 10.10 13.42
CA HIS A 50 15.46 11.42 13.53
C HIS A 50 15.43 11.89 15.00
N PRO A 51 16.45 12.59 15.51
CA PRO A 51 16.46 13.08 16.90
C PRO A 51 15.31 14.03 17.23
N ASP A 52 14.94 14.88 16.27
CA ASP A 52 13.72 15.71 16.35
C ASP A 52 12.47 14.86 16.04
N PRO A 53 11.53 14.71 16.98
CA PRO A 53 10.31 13.92 16.79
C PRO A 53 9.37 14.47 15.73
N HIS A 54 9.33 15.79 15.49
CA HIS A 54 8.50 16.37 14.43
C HIS A 54 9.03 16.06 13.04
N MET A 55 10.35 15.91 12.91
CA MET A 55 10.99 15.46 11.68
C MET A 55 10.76 13.97 11.47
N ALA A 56 10.91 13.15 12.51
CA ALA A 56 10.62 11.71 12.46
C ALA A 56 9.17 11.45 11.99
N ALA A 57 8.18 12.11 12.60
CA ALA A 57 6.78 11.99 12.21
C ALA A 57 6.53 12.39 10.74
N ARG A 58 7.18 13.46 10.26
CA ARG A 58 7.10 13.86 8.84
C ARG A 58 7.73 12.83 7.90
N LEU A 59 8.84 12.22 8.30
CA LEU A 59 9.52 11.18 7.53
C LEU A 59 8.69 9.89 7.48
N ASP A 60 8.10 9.50 8.60
CA ASP A 60 7.19 8.35 8.71
C ASP A 60 5.95 8.53 7.84
N GLY A 61 5.31 9.70 7.88
CA GLY A 61 4.16 9.98 7.02
C GLY A 61 4.50 9.89 5.53
N ARG A 62 5.70 10.31 5.11
CA ARG A 62 6.13 10.11 3.72
C ARG A 62 6.34 8.63 3.40
N ARG A 63 6.94 7.85 4.30
CA ARG A 63 7.13 6.42 4.11
C ARG A 63 5.79 5.67 4.02
N GLU A 64 4.79 6.09 4.79
CA GLU A 64 3.44 5.52 4.73
C GLU A 64 2.80 5.69 3.34
N VAL A 65 3.00 6.85 2.69
CA VAL A 65 2.54 7.06 1.30
C VAL A 65 3.15 6.03 0.34
N TRP A 66 4.47 5.80 0.43
CA TRP A 66 5.13 4.81 -0.42
C TRP A 66 4.65 3.39 -0.15
N LEU A 67 4.51 3.02 1.13
CA LEU A 67 4.00 1.71 1.52
C LEU A 67 2.60 1.48 0.98
N ARG A 68 1.72 2.49 1.08
CA ARG A 68 0.36 2.43 0.54
C ARG A 68 0.32 2.22 -0.98
N ILE A 69 1.14 2.96 -1.73
CA ILE A 69 1.27 2.77 -3.18
C ILE A 69 1.75 1.34 -3.46
N SER A 70 2.82 0.91 -2.80
CA SER A 70 3.43 -0.41 -2.99
C SER A 70 2.47 -1.55 -2.67
N GLU A 71 1.67 -1.44 -1.61
CA GLU A 71 0.63 -2.41 -1.26
C GLU A 71 -0.37 -2.58 -2.41
N HIS A 72 -0.91 -1.48 -2.95
CA HIS A 72 -1.91 -1.55 -4.01
C HIS A 72 -1.37 -2.02 -5.38
N LEU A 73 -0.08 -1.82 -5.63
CA LEU A 73 0.57 -2.31 -6.85
C LEU A 73 0.95 -3.79 -6.78
N ASN A 74 1.35 -4.29 -5.61
CA ASN A 74 1.95 -5.62 -5.49
C ASN A 74 1.06 -6.68 -4.81
N LEU A 75 0.10 -6.28 -3.98
CA LEU A 75 -0.78 -7.23 -3.30
C LEU A 75 -2.00 -7.58 -4.13
N SER A 76 -2.49 -8.82 -4.00
CA SER A 76 -3.79 -9.23 -4.53
C SER A 76 -4.93 -8.52 -3.79
N THR A 77 -6.14 -8.56 -4.36
CA THR A 77 -7.33 -7.99 -3.68
C THR A 77 -7.59 -8.69 -2.35
N GLU A 78 -7.37 -10.00 -2.31
CA GLU A 78 -7.49 -10.88 -1.15
C GLU A 78 -6.47 -10.52 -0.06
N ASP A 79 -5.22 -10.26 -0.44
CA ASP A 79 -4.17 -9.83 0.50
C ASP A 79 -4.44 -8.43 1.04
N LEU A 80 -4.90 -7.50 0.20
CA LEU A 80 -5.35 -6.18 0.65
C LEU A 80 -6.52 -6.30 1.62
N TYR A 81 -7.48 -7.16 1.33
CA TYR A 81 -8.59 -7.43 2.25
C TYR A 81 -8.07 -7.93 3.59
N ARG A 82 -7.22 -8.97 3.62
CA ARG A 82 -6.61 -9.49 4.85
C ARG A 82 -5.88 -8.40 5.65
N ARG A 83 -5.16 -7.52 4.95
CA ARG A 83 -4.39 -6.41 5.53
C ARG A 83 -5.28 -5.33 6.16
N TYR A 84 -6.41 -4.99 5.54
CA TYR A 84 -7.30 -3.90 5.97
C TYR A 84 -8.46 -4.37 6.86
N SER A 85 -8.86 -5.65 6.81
CA SER A 85 -9.91 -6.21 7.67
C SER A 85 -9.41 -6.53 9.10
N GLY A 86 -8.15 -6.21 9.41
CA GLY A 86 -7.52 -6.52 10.70
C GLY A 86 -7.39 -8.03 10.96
N SER A 87 -7.65 -8.87 9.94
CA SER A 87 -7.70 -10.31 10.10
C SER A 87 -6.32 -10.90 9.82
N THR A 88 -5.52 -11.08 10.87
CA THR A 88 -4.52 -12.15 10.91
C THR A 88 -5.23 -13.51 10.85
N LEU A 89 -5.90 -13.80 9.74
CA LEU A 89 -6.19 -15.19 9.40
C LEU A 89 -4.83 -15.78 9.10
N LYS A 90 -4.28 -16.53 10.07
CA LYS A 90 -3.17 -17.45 9.88
C LYS A 90 -3.35 -18.07 8.49
N GLY A 91 -2.35 -17.88 7.63
CA GLY A 91 -2.32 -18.62 6.36
C GLY A 91 -2.47 -20.11 6.66
N PRO A 92 -3.02 -20.91 5.72
CA PRO A 92 -2.99 -22.35 5.88
C PRO A 92 -1.51 -22.73 6.08
N ASN A 93 -1.22 -23.39 7.20
CA ASN A 93 0.05 -24.07 7.42
C ASN A 93 0.37 -24.86 6.15
N ASN A 94 1.53 -24.62 5.55
CA ASN A 94 2.27 -25.68 4.89
C ASN A 94 3.57 -25.83 5.68
N ASP A 95 3.60 -26.97 6.38
CA ASP A 95 4.66 -27.63 7.16
C ASP A 95 5.00 -27.08 8.55
#